data_AF-A0A5C7UCA2-F1
#
_entry.id   AF-A0A5C7UCA2-F1
#
_cell.length_a   1.000
_cell.length_b   1.000
_cell.length_c   1.000
_cell.angle_alpha   90.00
_cell.angle_beta   90.00
_cell.angle_gamma   90.00
#
_symmetry.space_group_name_H-M   'P 1'
#
loop_
_entity.id
_entity.type
_entity.pdbx_description
1 polymer ?
#
loop_
_entity_poly.entity_id
_entity_poly.type
_entity_poly.pdbx_seq_one_letter_code
_entity_poly.pdbx_strand_id
1 'polypeptide(L)'
;MNATNEKSKPVKIENRSWDRRVFLKVKLKSLAAETRVIRSAERKSRPEQFKFLTNELRCHRIAVVRREARATNLAYAFIRGRKYKAVEAKFHQGNAPDWTKVEAMVRKYGRSYDPDLSYNANDANFNSMMKRLSTWKDEE
;
A
#
# COMPACT_ATOMS: atom_id res chain seq x y z
N MET A 1 42.66 -17.74 -40.47
CA MET A 1 41.44 -16.98 -40.14
C MET A 1 40.90 -17.56 -38.84
N ASN A 2 41.19 -16.94 -37.69
CA ASN A 2 40.79 -17.47 -36.38
C ASN A 2 39.63 -16.63 -35.84
N ALA A 3 38.44 -17.22 -35.81
CA ALA A 3 37.26 -16.65 -35.18
C ALA A 3 37.42 -16.76 -33.66
N THR A 4 37.61 -15.62 -32.99
CA THR A 4 37.62 -15.53 -31.53
C THR A 4 36.20 -15.71 -31.00
N ASN A 5 35.99 -16.87 -30.36
CA ASN A 5 34.79 -17.20 -29.61
C ASN A 5 34.76 -16.36 -28.32
N GLU A 6 34.08 -15.21 -28.38
CA GLU A 6 33.76 -14.41 -27.19
C GLU A 6 32.83 -15.20 -26.27
N LYS A 7 33.41 -15.77 -25.21
CA LYS A 7 32.66 -16.33 -24.09
C LYS A 7 31.85 -15.20 -23.44
N SER A 8 30.59 -15.08 -23.81
CA SER A 8 29.62 -14.21 -23.15
C SER A 8 29.58 -14.54 -21.66
N LYS A 9 29.93 -13.57 -20.81
CA LYS A 9 29.86 -13.72 -19.35
C LYS A 9 28.44 -14.11 -18.94
N PRO A 10 28.25 -15.04 -18.00
CA PRO A 10 26.92 -15.42 -17.55
C PRO A 10 26.24 -14.19 -16.93
N VAL A 11 25.09 -13.81 -17.49
CA VAL A 11 24.22 -12.79 -16.88
C VAL A 11 23.77 -13.37 -15.55
N LYS A 12 24.26 -12.80 -14.44
CA LYS A 12 23.73 -13.10 -13.11
C LYS A 12 22.30 -12.57 -13.08
N ILE A 13 21.33 -13.43 -13.35
CA ILE A 13 19.92 -13.15 -13.08
C ILE A 13 19.83 -13.17 -11.55
N GLU A 14 20.09 -12.03 -10.92
CA GLU A 14 19.78 -11.86 -9.51
C GLU A 14 18.30 -12.21 -9.34
N ASN A 15 18.03 -13.28 -8.60
CA ASN A 15 16.70 -13.76 -8.25
C ASN A 15 16.00 -12.67 -7.42
N ARG A 16 15.48 -11.64 -8.08
CA ARG A 16 14.77 -10.55 -7.41
C ARG A 16 13.45 -11.09 -6.91
N SER A 17 13.38 -11.30 -5.60
CA SER A 17 12.14 -11.46 -4.86
C SER A 17 11.05 -10.53 -5.44
N TRP A 18 9.91 -11.11 -5.81
CA TRP A 18 8.80 -10.36 -6.40
C TRP A 18 8.13 -9.50 -5.33
N ASP A 19 8.58 -8.26 -5.23
CA ASP A 19 8.07 -7.32 -4.25
C ASP A 19 6.75 -6.68 -4.68
N ARG A 20 5.64 -7.26 -4.21
CA ARG A 20 4.29 -6.77 -4.46
C ARG A 20 3.99 -5.40 -3.82
N ARG A 21 4.88 -4.85 -2.98
CA ARG A 21 4.76 -3.48 -2.44
C ARG A 21 4.74 -2.42 -3.55
N VAL A 22 5.29 -2.72 -4.73
CA VAL A 22 5.21 -1.81 -5.89
C VAL A 22 3.76 -1.49 -6.24
N PHE A 23 2.85 -2.47 -6.20
CA PHE A 23 1.42 -2.25 -6.46
C PHE A 23 0.77 -1.35 -5.41
N LEU A 24 1.13 -1.51 -4.12
CA LEU A 24 0.65 -0.60 -3.06
C LEU A 24 1.16 0.84 -3.29
N LYS A 25 2.41 0.99 -3.70
CA LYS A 25 2.99 2.30 -4.01
C LYS A 25 2.27 2.97 -5.18
N VAL A 26 1.92 2.21 -6.23
CA VAL A 26 1.10 2.70 -7.33
C VAL A 26 -0.28 3.12 -6.83
N LYS A 27 -0.96 2.26 -6.06
CA LYS A 27 -2.28 2.57 -5.48
C LYS A 27 -2.27 3.85 -4.63
N LEU A 28 -1.26 4.05 -3.78
CA LEU A 28 -1.09 5.29 -3.00
C LEU A 28 -1.00 6.53 -3.88
N LYS A 29 -0.20 6.47 -4.96
CA LYS A 29 -0.08 7.57 -5.92
C LYS A 29 -1.41 7.84 -6.64
N SER A 30 -2.13 6.80 -7.02
CA SER A 30 -3.45 6.93 -7.66
C SER A 30 -4.47 7.60 -6.74
N LEU A 31 -4.55 7.19 -5.46
CA LEU A 31 -5.45 7.82 -4.47
C LEU A 31 -5.10 9.29 -4.21
N ALA A 32 -3.81 9.62 -4.21
CA ALA A 32 -3.36 11.01 -4.11
C ALA A 32 -3.75 11.83 -5.34
N ALA A 33 -3.65 11.25 -6.55
CA ALA A 33 -4.08 11.89 -7.78
C ALA A 33 -5.60 12.10 -7.80
N GLU A 34 -6.39 11.08 -7.45
CA GLU A 34 -7.84 11.15 -7.33
C GLU A 34 -8.27 12.27 -6.37
N THR A 35 -7.62 12.37 -5.20
CA THR A 35 -7.85 13.45 -4.24
C THR A 35 -7.65 14.85 -4.88
N ARG A 36 -6.61 15.02 -5.71
CA ARG A 36 -6.35 16.29 -6.40
C ARG A 36 -7.41 16.59 -7.46
N VAL A 37 -7.82 15.58 -8.23
CA VAL A 37 -8.88 15.70 -9.24
C VAL A 37 -10.19 16.13 -8.57
N ILE A 38 -10.61 15.44 -7.49
CA ILE A 38 -11.84 15.77 -6.77
C ILE A 38 -11.78 17.20 -6.20
N ARG A 39 -10.66 17.60 -5.58
CA ARG A 39 -10.49 19.00 -5.09
C ARG A 39 -10.56 20.02 -6.22
N SER A 40 -10.10 19.67 -7.41
CA SER A 40 -10.25 20.54 -8.58
C SER A 40 -11.70 20.64 -9.04
N ALA A 41 -12.44 19.52 -9.03
CA ALA A 41 -13.86 19.49 -9.34
C ALA A 41 -14.69 20.28 -8.31
N GLU A 42 -14.46 20.06 -7.00
CA GLU A 42 -15.06 20.81 -5.89
C GLU A 42 -14.92 22.33 -6.10
N ARG A 43 -13.76 22.80 -6.58
CA ARG A 43 -13.52 24.22 -6.84
C ARG A 43 -14.30 24.78 -8.04
N LYS A 44 -14.57 23.95 -9.05
CA LYS A 44 -15.33 24.34 -10.24
C LYS A 44 -16.83 24.33 -9.97
N SER A 45 -17.30 23.45 -9.08
CA SER A 45 -18.71 23.30 -8.69
C SER A 45 -19.16 24.26 -7.58
N ARG A 46 -18.41 25.34 -7.32
CA ARG A 46 -18.67 26.31 -6.26
C ARG A 46 -19.94 27.18 -6.38
N PRO A 47 -20.47 27.49 -7.57
CA PRO A 47 -21.70 28.28 -7.65
C PRO A 47 -22.83 27.66 -6.82
N GLU A 48 -23.68 28.48 -6.18
CA GLU A 48 -24.68 28.01 -5.20
C GLU A 48 -25.64 26.97 -5.81
N GLN A 49 -25.91 27.06 -7.11
CA GLN A 49 -26.71 26.07 -7.84
C GLN A 49 -26.13 24.65 -7.85
N PHE A 50 -24.84 24.47 -7.51
CA PHE A 50 -24.15 23.17 -7.48
C PHE A 50 -23.73 22.75 -6.08
N LYS A 51 -24.29 23.35 -5.03
CA LYS A 51 -23.94 23.05 -3.63
C LYS A 51 -24.08 21.58 -3.27
N PHE A 52 -25.12 20.91 -3.77
CA PHE A 52 -25.29 19.47 -3.62
C PHE A 52 -24.10 18.68 -4.20
N LEU A 53 -23.74 18.96 -5.45
CA LEU A 53 -22.61 18.30 -6.12
C LEU A 53 -21.28 18.55 -5.38
N THR A 54 -21.05 19.76 -4.88
CA THR A 54 -19.86 20.07 -4.08
C THR A 54 -19.82 19.28 -2.78
N ASN A 55 -20.96 19.11 -2.10
CA ASN A 55 -21.06 18.29 -0.90
C ASN A 55 -20.80 16.81 -1.19
N GLU A 56 -21.35 16.27 -2.28
CA GLU A 56 -21.12 14.89 -2.71
C GLU A 56 -19.63 14.62 -3.03
N LEU A 57 -18.99 15.51 -3.80
CA LEU A 57 -17.57 15.41 -4.11
C LEU A 57 -16.71 15.45 -2.84
N ARG A 58 -17.04 16.37 -1.91
CA ARG A 58 -16.37 16.47 -0.62
C ARG A 58 -16.57 15.21 0.22
N CYS A 59 -17.79 14.67 0.24
CA CYS A 59 -18.13 13.43 0.93
C CYS A 59 -17.30 12.27 0.38
N HIS A 60 -17.29 12.05 -0.93
CA HIS A 60 -16.49 11.01 -1.59
C HIS A 60 -15.00 11.13 -1.24
N ARG A 61 -14.43 12.34 -1.32
CA ARG A 61 -13.02 12.56 -0.97
C ARG A 61 -12.69 12.20 0.47
N ILE A 62 -13.58 12.52 1.42
CA ILE A 62 -13.32 12.33 2.85
C ILE A 62 -13.70 10.94 3.33
N ALA A 63 -14.89 10.46 2.96
CA ALA A 63 -15.45 9.20 3.43
C ALA A 63 -14.87 8.00 2.68
N VAL A 64 -14.55 8.14 1.39
CA VAL A 64 -14.06 7.03 0.55
C VAL A 64 -12.55 7.14 0.35
N VAL A 65 -12.09 8.16 -0.37
CA VAL A 65 -10.71 8.24 -0.85
C VAL A 65 -9.72 8.37 0.32
N ARG A 66 -9.99 9.25 1.28
CA ARG A 66 -9.11 9.43 2.45
C ARG A 66 -9.03 8.17 3.31
N ARG A 67 -10.14 7.48 3.55
CA ARG A 67 -10.15 6.23 4.35
C ARG A 67 -9.35 5.14 3.64
N GLU A 68 -9.55 4.98 2.34
CA GLU A 68 -8.80 4.04 1.51
C GLU A 68 -7.30 4.37 1.48
N ALA A 69 -6.95 5.65 1.36
CA ALA A 69 -5.56 6.11 1.37
C ALA A 69 -4.88 5.82 2.71
N ARG A 70 -5.57 6.07 3.84
CA ARG A 70 -5.06 5.75 5.17
C ARG A 70 -4.80 4.25 5.33
N ALA A 71 -5.77 3.39 4.99
CA ALA A 71 -5.62 1.94 5.07
C ALA A 71 -4.48 1.43 4.18
N THR A 72 -4.39 1.94 2.95
CA THR A 72 -3.31 1.59 2.00
C THR A 72 -1.94 2.00 2.54
N ASN A 73 -1.83 3.20 3.15
CA ASN A 73 -0.57 3.71 3.69
C ASN A 73 -0.10 2.89 4.90
N LEU A 74 -1.02 2.55 5.80
CA LEU A 74 -0.75 1.70 6.95
C LEU A 74 -0.28 0.31 6.52
N ALA A 75 -0.98 -0.33 5.57
CA ALA A 75 -0.56 -1.61 5.01
C ALA A 75 0.84 -1.53 4.39
N TYR A 76 1.11 -0.49 3.58
CA TYR A 76 2.42 -0.28 2.97
C TYR A 76 3.53 -0.11 4.02
N ALA A 77 3.28 0.70 5.04
CA ALA A 77 4.26 0.95 6.10
C ALA A 77 4.52 -0.31 6.95
N PHE A 78 3.48 -1.08 7.26
CA PHE A 78 3.58 -2.34 7.98
C PHE A 78 4.47 -3.37 7.24
N ILE A 79 4.25 -3.57 5.93
CA ILE A 79 5.05 -4.49 5.10
C ILE A 79 6.50 -3.98 4.96
N ARG A 80 6.72 -2.67 5.08
CA ARG A 80 8.05 -2.06 5.15
C ARG A 80 8.72 -2.20 6.53
N GLY A 81 8.08 -2.83 7.50
CA GLY A 81 8.61 -3.00 8.85
C GLY A 81 8.63 -1.70 9.67
N ARG A 82 7.80 -0.72 9.33
CA ARG A 82 7.65 0.50 10.15
C ARG A 82 6.76 0.21 11.35
N LYS A 83 7.10 0.79 12.51
CA LYS A 83 6.22 0.82 13.69
C LYS A 83 4.97 1.64 13.42
N TYR A 84 3.83 1.26 14.01
CA TYR A 84 2.57 1.96 13.82
C TYR A 84 2.65 3.43 14.25
N LYS A 85 3.14 3.71 15.47
CA LYS A 85 3.27 5.09 16.00
C LYS A 85 4.17 6.01 15.15
N ALA A 86 5.12 5.45 14.39
CA ALA A 86 5.96 6.21 13.47
C ALA A 86 5.21 6.67 12.20
N VAL A 87 4.08 6.02 11.87
CA VAL A 87 3.25 6.33 10.71
C VAL A 87 2.06 7.18 11.12
N GLU A 88 1.45 6.84 12.26
CA GLU A 88 0.28 7.53 12.78
C GLU A 88 0.42 7.75 14.29
N ALA A 89 1.07 8.86 14.65
CA ALA A 89 1.38 9.19 16.03
C ALA A 89 0.13 9.46 16.90
N LYS A 90 -0.95 9.95 16.30
CA LYS A 90 -2.19 10.29 17.00
C LYS A 90 -3.26 9.24 16.70
N PHE A 91 -3.40 8.26 17.59
CA PHE A 91 -4.55 7.36 17.59
C PHE A 91 -5.70 7.99 18.39
N HIS A 92 -6.88 8.10 17.78
CA HIS A 92 -8.10 8.53 18.47
C HIS A 92 -9.13 7.40 18.35
N GLN A 93 -9.76 7.00 19.46
CA GLN A 93 -10.70 5.88 19.50
C GLN A 93 -11.90 6.08 18.55
N GLY A 94 -12.37 7.31 18.36
CA GLY A 94 -13.42 7.67 17.40
C GLY A 94 -12.97 7.81 15.93
N ASN A 95 -11.67 7.64 15.66
CA ASN A 95 -11.08 7.70 14.32
C ASN A 95 -10.08 6.56 14.15
N ALA A 96 -10.41 5.36 14.62
CA ALA A 96 -9.56 4.18 14.39
C ALA A 96 -9.44 3.90 12.87
N PRO A 97 -8.29 3.39 12.40
CA PRO A 97 -8.18 2.89 11.04
C PRO A 97 -9.18 1.76 10.77
N ASP A 98 -9.59 1.61 9.51
CA ASP A 98 -10.31 0.43 9.06
C ASP A 98 -9.32 -0.75 8.96
N TRP A 99 -9.17 -1.47 10.08
CA TRP A 99 -8.23 -2.59 10.19
C TRP A 99 -8.57 -3.75 9.26
N THR A 100 -9.85 -3.98 8.98
CA THR A 100 -10.30 -4.99 8.01
C THR A 100 -9.72 -4.68 6.62
N LYS A 101 -9.75 -3.41 6.20
CA LYS A 101 -9.11 -3.00 4.94
C LYS A 101 -7.59 -3.09 4.98
N VAL A 102 -6.95 -2.70 6.09
CA VAL A 102 -5.49 -2.83 6.23
C VAL A 102 -5.09 -4.30 6.08
N GLU A 103 -5.76 -5.21 6.77
CA GLU A 103 -5.52 -6.65 6.69
C GLU A 103 -5.71 -7.17 5.27
N ALA A 104 -6.80 -6.80 4.59
CA ALA A 104 -7.05 -7.19 3.21
C ALA A 104 -5.92 -6.73 2.26
N MET A 105 -5.37 -5.53 2.45
CA MET A 105 -4.23 -5.02 1.68
C MET A 105 -2.95 -5.81 1.97
N VAL A 106 -2.66 -6.12 3.24
CA VAL A 106 -1.50 -6.92 3.63
C VAL A 106 -1.61 -8.34 3.08
N ARG A 107 -2.79 -8.96 3.11
CA ARG A 107 -3.01 -10.28 2.52
C ARG A 107 -2.76 -10.28 1.02
N LYS A 108 -3.23 -9.25 0.31
CA LYS A 108 -3.11 -9.14 -1.14
C LYS A 108 -1.67 -8.84 -1.60
N TYR A 109 -0.98 -7.94 -0.91
CA TYR A 109 0.28 -7.36 -1.38
C TYR A 109 1.50 -7.65 -0.48
N GLY A 110 1.30 -8.23 0.70
CA GLY A 110 2.38 -8.56 1.64
C GLY A 110 3.04 -9.91 1.37
N ARG A 111 2.44 -10.77 0.53
CA ARG A 111 3.11 -11.99 0.05
C ARG A 111 4.31 -11.58 -0.80
N SER A 112 5.50 -11.97 -0.34
CA SER A 112 6.72 -11.98 -1.14
C SER A 112 7.07 -13.43 -1.43
N TYR A 113 7.62 -13.67 -2.63
CA TYR A 113 8.12 -14.98 -3.00
C TYR A 113 9.62 -14.87 -3.09
N ASP A 114 10.29 -15.59 -2.20
CA ASP A 114 11.72 -15.83 -2.28
C ASP A 114 11.94 -17.14 -3.05
N PRO A 115 12.54 -17.09 -4.25
CA PRO A 115 12.78 -18.27 -5.06
C PRO A 115 13.79 -19.24 -4.43
N ASP A 116 14.60 -18.78 -3.47
CA ASP A 116 15.60 -19.60 -2.80
C ASP A 116 15.00 -20.34 -1.59
N LEU A 117 13.75 -20.02 -1.21
CA LEU A 117 13.01 -20.67 -0.14
C LEU A 117 11.98 -21.67 -0.67
N SER A 118 11.73 -22.73 0.11
CA SER A 118 10.63 -23.65 -0.17
C SER A 118 9.27 -22.94 -0.08
N TYR A 119 8.25 -23.53 -0.71
CA TYR A 119 6.87 -23.04 -0.60
C TYR A 119 6.42 -22.93 0.87
N ASN A 120 6.69 -23.97 1.68
CA ASN A 120 6.35 -24.00 3.10
C ASN A 120 7.06 -22.90 3.90
N ALA A 121 8.33 -22.60 3.57
CA ALA A 121 9.07 -21.52 4.21
C ALA A 121 8.51 -20.13 3.85
N ASN A 122 8.16 -19.91 2.58
CA ASN A 122 7.49 -18.68 2.14
C ASN A 122 6.13 -18.48 2.83
N ASP A 123 5.32 -19.54 2.95
CA ASP A 123 4.04 -19.49 3.65
C ASP A 123 4.21 -19.28 5.17
N ALA A 124 5.20 -19.91 5.80
CA ALA A 124 5.52 -19.66 7.20
C ALA A 124 5.94 -18.20 7.45
N ASN A 125 6.75 -17.62 6.57
CA ASN A 125 7.13 -16.20 6.63
C ASN A 125 5.90 -15.29 6.52
N PHE A 126 4.99 -15.59 5.59
CA PHE A 126 3.76 -14.84 5.43
C PHE A 126 2.85 -14.95 6.67
N ASN A 127 2.69 -16.15 7.23
CA ASN A 127 1.90 -16.37 8.45
C ASN A 127 2.50 -15.64 9.66
N SER A 128 3.82 -15.65 9.81
CA SER A 128 4.53 -14.88 10.84
C SER A 128 4.27 -13.38 10.69
N MET A 129 4.33 -12.86 9.46
CA MET A 129 3.96 -11.47 9.18
C MET A 129 2.50 -11.18 9.56
N MET A 130 1.55 -12.05 9.20
CA MET A 130 0.14 -11.84 9.57
C MET A 130 -0.08 -11.86 11.09
N LYS A 131 0.64 -12.71 11.82
CA LYS A 131 0.64 -12.71 13.29
C LYS A 131 1.21 -11.40 13.87
N ARG A 132 2.25 -10.83 13.26
CA ARG A 132 2.77 -9.51 13.66
C ARG A 132 1.74 -8.41 13.42
N LEU A 133 0.96 -8.50 12.33
CA LEU A 133 -0.08 -7.49 12.05
C LEU A 133 -1.13 -7.41 13.16
N SER A 134 -1.50 -8.54 13.78
CA SER A 134 -2.54 -8.55 14.83
C SER A 134 -2.13 -7.80 16.09
N THR A 135 -0.83 -7.67 16.36
CA THR A 135 -0.29 -6.93 17.51
C THR A 135 0.31 -5.58 17.13
N TRP A 136 0.41 -5.26 15.83
CA TRP A 136 1.16 -4.09 15.33
C TRP A 136 0.64 -2.75 15.84
N LYS A 137 -0.68 -2.64 16.06
CA LYS A 137 -1.32 -1.43 16.58
C LYS A 137 -0.97 -1.15 18.04
N ASP A 138 -0.55 -2.18 18.77
CA ASP A 138 -0.22 -2.14 20.20
C ASP A 138 1.30 -1.97 20.41
N GLU A 139 2.09 -2.00 19.33
CA GLU A 139 3.53 -1.76 19.37
C GLU A 139 3.84 -0.29 19.70
N GLU A 140 4.70 -0.07 20.70
CA GLU A 140 5.22 1.25 21.07
C GLU A 140 6.37 1.76 20.20
#